data_AF-A0A6G2W0W3-F1
#
_entry.id   AF-A0A6G2W0W3-F1
#
_cell.length_a   1.000
_cell.length_b   1.000
_cell.length_c   1.000
_cell.angle_alpha   90.00
_cell.angle_beta   90.00
_cell.angle_gamma   90.00
#
_symmetry.space_group_name_H-M   'P 1'
#
loop_
_entity.id
_entity.type
_entity.pdbx_description
1 polymer ?
#
loop_
_entity_poly.entity_id
_entity_poly.type
_entity_poly.pdbx_seq_one_letter_code
_entity_poly.pdbx_strand_id
1 'polypeptide(L)'
;TYAFQRERYWTTGDPGLPRQTAGHPLLGTAVELADGGGTLYTGGLSLAGHPWLADHSVGGVPLLPGTAFVEMALAAGARAGCGAVEDLTVTEPLVLPEDGEVRLQCTVGEPDAAGARAFRVHAATGDDDPWTTH
;
A
#
# COMPACT_ATOMS: atom_id res chain seq x y z
N THR A 1 42.68 22.89 6.20
CA THR A 1 41.38 22.31 5.80
C THR A 1 41.28 22.39 4.29
N TYR A 2 41.09 21.24 3.63
CA TYR A 2 41.02 21.19 2.17
C TYR A 2 39.65 21.70 1.68
N ALA A 3 39.64 22.55 0.66
CA ALA A 3 38.41 23.08 0.07
C ALA A 3 37.84 22.06 -0.92
N PHE A 4 37.00 21.15 -0.44
CA PHE A 4 36.21 20.30 -1.33
C PHE A 4 35.32 21.17 -2.22
N GLN A 5 35.36 20.93 -3.53
CA GLN A 5 34.32 21.45 -4.42
C GLN A 5 32.99 20.75 -4.08
N ARG A 6 31.98 21.52 -3.71
CA ARG A 6 30.67 21.04 -3.24
C ARG A 6 29.63 21.06 -4.35
N GLU A 7 29.94 20.42 -5.46
CA GLU A 7 28.98 20.27 -6.55
C GLU A 7 28.15 19.00 -6.35
N ARG A 8 26.84 19.13 -6.51
CA ARG A 8 25.89 18.03 -6.26
C ARG A 8 25.85 17.11 -7.47
N TYR A 9 26.59 16.01 -7.39
CA TYR A 9 26.55 14.92 -8.38
C TYR A 9 25.53 13.85 -7.96
N TRP A 10 24.24 14.20 -7.95
CA TRP A 10 23.14 13.26 -7.74
C TRP A 10 22.39 13.02 -9.05
N THR A 11 21.93 11.79 -9.29
CA THR A 11 21.02 11.51 -10.40
C THR A 11 19.68 12.19 -10.14
N THR A 12 19.26 13.08 -11.03
CA THR A 12 17.93 13.67 -11.01
C THR A 12 16.95 12.76 -11.73
N GLY A 13 16.11 12.04 -10.98
CA GLY A 13 15.10 11.13 -11.49
C GLY A 13 14.71 10.09 -10.45
N ASP A 14 13.55 9.46 -10.62
CA ASP A 14 13.26 8.19 -9.94
C ASP A 14 14.33 7.20 -10.42
N PRO A 15 15.16 6.63 -9.53
CA PRO A 15 16.26 5.74 -9.92
C PRO A 15 15.80 4.46 -10.63
N GLY A 16 14.51 4.28 -10.89
CA GLY A 16 14.01 3.28 -11.83
C GLY A 16 14.51 1.90 -11.46
N LEU A 17 14.63 1.64 -10.15
CA LEU A 17 14.87 0.29 -9.68
C LEU A 17 13.74 -0.55 -10.29
N PRO A 18 14.02 -1.74 -10.86
CA PRO A 18 12.99 -2.63 -11.33
C PRO A 18 12.14 -3.05 -10.12
N ARG A 19 11.15 -2.22 -9.79
CA ARG A 19 10.11 -2.49 -8.81
C ARG A 19 9.32 -3.64 -9.41
N GLN A 20 9.25 -4.77 -8.71
CA GLN A 20 8.27 -5.80 -9.07
C GLN A 20 6.89 -5.19 -8.83
N THR A 21 6.33 -4.59 -9.88
CA THR A 21 4.99 -4.03 -9.81
C THR A 21 4.06 -5.19 -9.50
N ALA A 22 3.21 -5.03 -8.50
CA ALA A 22 2.17 -6.00 -8.24
C ALA A 22 1.08 -5.96 -9.34
N GLY A 23 1.23 -5.13 -10.40
CA GLY A 23 0.36 -5.17 -11.58
C GLY A 23 -1.12 -4.94 -11.26
N HIS A 24 -1.41 -4.27 -10.14
CA HIS A 24 -2.74 -4.09 -9.61
C HIS A 24 -2.94 -2.60 -9.28
N PRO A 25 -4.05 -1.97 -9.68
CA PRO A 25 -4.22 -0.51 -9.54
C PRO A 25 -4.13 0.01 -8.10
N LEU A 26 -4.43 -0.83 -7.10
CA LEU A 26 -4.39 -0.48 -5.68
C LEU A 26 -3.19 -1.09 -4.92
N LEU A 27 -2.49 -2.05 -5.53
CA LEU A 27 -1.27 -2.64 -4.95
C LEU A 27 -0.10 -2.27 -5.86
N GLY A 28 0.70 -1.30 -5.44
CA GLY A 28 1.76 -0.75 -6.29
C GLY A 28 2.87 -1.77 -6.58
N THR A 29 3.75 -2.01 -5.62
CA THR A 29 4.89 -2.92 -5.74
C THR A 29 4.88 -3.96 -4.67
N ALA A 30 5.23 -5.19 -5.05
CA ALA A 30 5.52 -6.27 -4.13
C ALA A 30 7.02 -6.33 -3.78
N VAL A 31 7.30 -6.57 -2.51
CA VAL A 31 8.63 -6.83 -1.95
C VAL A 31 8.51 -8.09 -1.10
N GLU A 32 9.13 -9.18 -1.56
CA GLU A 32 9.26 -10.39 -0.74
C GLU A 32 10.26 -10.11 0.40
N LEU A 33 9.86 -10.41 1.62
CA LEU A 33 10.71 -10.23 2.80
C LEU A 33 11.74 -11.37 2.84
N ALA A 34 13.01 -11.00 2.96
CA ALA A 34 14.12 -11.95 2.86
C ALA A 34 14.18 -12.95 4.03
N ASP A 35 13.55 -12.62 5.16
CA ASP A 35 13.42 -13.50 6.32
C ASP A 35 12.32 -14.56 6.16
N GLY A 36 11.57 -14.53 5.06
CA GLY A 36 10.44 -15.42 4.83
C GLY A 36 9.14 -14.92 5.46
N GLY A 37 9.14 -13.74 6.11
CA GLY A 37 8.00 -13.15 6.81
C GLY A 37 6.79 -12.79 5.93
N GLY A 38 6.86 -13.11 4.64
CA GLY A 38 5.82 -12.91 3.64
C GLY A 38 6.14 -11.78 2.67
N THR A 39 5.10 -11.11 2.18
CA THR A 39 5.21 -10.11 1.12
C THR A 39 4.68 -8.76 1.60
N LEU A 40 5.46 -7.71 1.39
CA LEU A 40 5.05 -6.32 1.57
C LEU A 40 4.66 -5.70 0.23
N TYR A 41 3.46 -5.14 0.16
CA TYR A 41 3.01 -4.31 -0.95
C TYR A 41 3.10 -2.84 -0.57
N THR A 42 3.71 -2.02 -1.43
CA THR A 42 3.82 -0.57 -1.23
C THR A 42 3.18 0.19 -2.38
N GLY A 43 2.40 1.23 -2.08
CA GLY A 43 1.74 2.03 -3.08
C GLY A 43 1.22 3.34 -2.52
N GLY A 44 0.37 4.00 -3.30
CA GLY A 44 -0.28 5.22 -2.90
C GLY A 44 -1.67 5.33 -3.50
N LEU A 45 -2.59 5.97 -2.77
CA LEU A 45 -3.94 6.29 -3.23
C LEU A 45 -4.15 7.80 -3.21
N SER A 46 -4.67 8.32 -4.30
CA SER A 46 -5.07 9.72 -4.40
C SER A 46 -6.31 9.83 -5.26
N LEU A 47 -7.14 10.86 -5.03
CA LEU A 47 -8.28 11.12 -5.91
C LEU A 47 -7.81 11.49 -7.33
N ALA A 48 -6.61 12.09 -7.47
CA ALA A 48 -6.02 12.38 -8.77
C ALA A 48 -5.62 11.09 -9.53
N GLY A 49 -5.06 10.11 -8.83
CA GLY A 49 -4.67 8.81 -9.41
C GLY A 49 -5.85 7.86 -9.65
N HIS A 50 -6.89 7.96 -8.83
CA HIS A 50 -8.06 7.10 -8.87
C HIS A 50 -9.36 7.91 -8.71
N PRO A 51 -9.80 8.66 -9.74
CA PRO A 51 -10.93 9.60 -9.62
C PRO A 51 -12.24 8.98 -9.13
N TRP A 52 -12.47 7.71 -9.42
CA TRP A 52 -13.65 6.96 -8.98
C TRP A 52 -13.75 6.82 -7.45
N LEU A 53 -12.64 6.99 -6.71
CA LEU A 53 -12.66 6.96 -5.25
C LEU A 53 -13.45 8.15 -4.67
N ALA A 54 -13.57 9.26 -5.40
CA ALA A 54 -14.35 10.41 -4.97
C ALA A 54 -15.85 10.12 -4.90
N ASP A 55 -16.33 9.12 -5.64
CA ASP A 55 -17.74 8.74 -5.68
C ASP A 55 -18.19 7.98 -4.42
N HIS A 56 -17.25 7.49 -3.60
CA HIS A 56 -17.55 6.87 -2.32
C HIS A 56 -17.28 7.84 -1.17
N SER A 57 -18.33 8.54 -0.76
CA SER A 57 -18.25 9.49 0.35
C SER A 57 -19.30 9.22 1.42
N VAL A 58 -18.93 9.47 2.68
CA VAL A 58 -19.83 9.41 3.83
C VAL A 58 -19.84 10.78 4.48
N GLY A 59 -21.01 11.42 4.52
CA GLY A 59 -21.11 12.80 5.01
C GLY A 59 -20.31 13.81 4.19
N GLY A 60 -20.07 13.52 2.90
CA GLY A 60 -19.25 14.35 2.01
C GLY A 60 -17.74 14.16 2.15
N VAL A 61 -17.27 13.25 3.01
CA VAL A 61 -15.86 12.91 3.16
C VAL A 61 -15.54 11.69 2.29
N PRO A 62 -14.60 11.79 1.32
CA PRO A 62 -14.15 10.62 0.55
C PRO A 62 -13.48 9.58 1.43
N LEU A 63 -13.96 8.34 1.34
CA LEU A 63 -13.42 7.20 2.08
C LEU A 63 -13.04 6.11 1.10
N LEU A 64 -12.00 5.33 1.43
CA LEU A 64 -11.75 4.10 0.71
C LEU A 64 -12.95 3.14 0.93
N PRO A 65 -13.60 2.64 -0.13
CA PRO A 65 -14.70 1.70 0.03
C PRO A 65 -14.24 0.41 0.71
N GLY A 66 -15.09 -0.17 1.55
CA GLY A 66 -14.84 -1.48 2.18
C GLY A 66 -14.48 -2.57 1.14
N THR A 67 -15.09 -2.51 -0.04
CA THR A 67 -14.82 -3.44 -1.15
C THR A 67 -13.42 -3.29 -1.74
N ALA A 68 -12.79 -2.12 -1.63
CA ALA A 68 -11.40 -1.93 -2.08
C ALA A 68 -10.41 -2.66 -1.17
N PHE A 69 -10.68 -2.76 0.13
CA PHE A 69 -9.89 -3.62 1.04
C PHE A 69 -10.02 -5.10 0.65
N VAL A 70 -11.24 -5.56 0.33
CA VAL A 70 -11.48 -6.93 -0.15
C VAL A 70 -10.74 -7.19 -1.46
N GLU A 71 -10.79 -6.26 -2.43
CA GLU A 71 -10.06 -6.37 -3.69
C GLU A 71 -8.54 -6.49 -3.45
N MET A 72 -7.97 -5.64 -2.60
CA MET A 72 -6.55 -5.70 -2.25
C MET A 72 -6.20 -7.05 -1.58
N ALA A 73 -7.04 -7.53 -0.66
CA ALA A 73 -6.84 -8.82 0.00
C ALA A 73 -6.87 -9.99 -1.00
N LEU A 74 -7.83 -10.01 -1.93
CA LEU A 74 -7.95 -11.04 -2.97
C LEU A 74 -6.78 -10.98 -3.96
N ALA A 75 -6.39 -9.79 -4.41
CA ALA A 75 -5.30 -9.60 -5.36
C ALA A 75 -3.93 -9.97 -4.76
N ALA A 76 -3.72 -9.70 -3.48
CA ALA A 76 -2.52 -10.10 -2.75
C ALA A 76 -2.54 -11.61 -2.43
N GLY A 77 -3.70 -12.13 -2.01
CA GLY A 77 -3.93 -13.54 -1.74
C GLY A 77 -3.67 -14.42 -2.96
N ALA A 78 -4.18 -14.03 -4.14
CA ALA A 78 -3.98 -14.78 -5.38
C ALA A 78 -2.49 -15.01 -5.71
N ARG A 79 -1.63 -14.04 -5.39
CA ARG A 79 -0.16 -14.16 -5.54
C ARG A 79 0.46 -15.09 -4.51
N ALA A 80 -0.10 -15.12 -3.30
CA ALA A 80 0.34 -15.97 -2.20
C ALA A 80 -0.26 -17.39 -2.23
N GLY A 81 -1.07 -17.72 -3.24
CA GLY A 81 -1.78 -19.01 -3.35
C GLY A 81 -3.06 -19.10 -2.51
N CYS A 82 -3.57 -17.98 -1.99
CA CYS A 82 -4.79 -17.87 -1.20
C CYS A 82 -5.92 -17.24 -2.03
N GLY A 83 -6.89 -18.03 -2.46
CA GLY A 83 -7.98 -17.55 -3.34
C GLY A 83 -9.23 -17.01 -2.64
N ALA A 84 -9.25 -16.97 -1.31
CA ALA A 84 -10.41 -16.58 -0.52
C ALA A 84 -10.02 -15.74 0.70
N VAL A 85 -10.94 -14.88 1.11
CA VAL A 85 -10.88 -14.13 2.36
C VAL A 85 -11.81 -14.83 3.35
N GLU A 86 -11.25 -15.35 4.44
CA GLU A 86 -12.03 -16.00 5.50
C GLU A 86 -12.74 -14.96 6.38
N ASP A 87 -11.99 -13.96 6.81
CA ASP A 87 -12.48 -12.83 7.59
C ASP A 87 -11.73 -11.55 7.21
N LEU A 88 -12.41 -10.42 7.26
CA LEU A 88 -11.83 -9.10 7.05
C LEU A 88 -12.53 -8.09 7.95
N THR A 89 -11.78 -7.57 8.92
CA THR A 89 -12.24 -6.50 9.80
C THR A 89 -11.56 -5.19 9.39
N VAL A 90 -12.36 -4.18 9.07
CA VAL A 90 -11.88 -2.80 8.89
C VAL A 90 -11.96 -2.10 10.25
N THR A 91 -10.81 -1.78 10.83
CA THR A 91 -10.71 -1.20 12.18
C THR A 91 -11.04 0.27 12.18
N GLU A 92 -10.60 0.99 11.15
CA GLU A 92 -10.81 2.43 11.01
C GLU A 92 -11.01 2.81 9.53
N PRO A 93 -11.98 3.68 9.20
CA PRO A 93 -12.14 4.16 7.84
C PRO A 93 -10.87 4.86 7.33
N LEU A 94 -10.46 4.53 6.10
CA LEU A 94 -9.36 5.24 5.45
C LEU A 94 -9.90 6.47 4.71
N VAL A 95 -9.62 7.66 5.25
CA VAL A 95 -9.98 8.94 4.62
C VAL A 95 -9.01 9.23 3.48
N LEU A 96 -9.54 9.66 2.33
CA LEU A 96 -8.75 10.10 1.19
C LEU A 96 -8.77 11.63 1.14
N PRO A 97 -7.61 12.30 1.24
CA PRO A 97 -7.55 13.75 1.18
C PRO A 97 -7.94 14.24 -0.23
N GLU A 98 -8.53 15.43 -0.30
CA GLU A 98 -8.90 16.05 -1.58
C GLU A 98 -7.68 16.27 -2.47
N ASP A 99 -6.56 16.66 -1.85
CA ASP A 99 -5.26 16.85 -2.47
C ASP A 99 -4.19 15.98 -1.82
N GLY A 100 -3.27 15.45 -2.63
CA GLY A 100 -2.16 14.63 -2.17
C GLY A 100 -2.43 13.13 -2.25
N GLU A 101 -1.52 12.35 -1.68
CA GLU A 101 -1.52 10.90 -1.74
C GLU A 101 -1.43 10.30 -0.35
N VAL A 102 -2.26 9.28 -0.09
CA VAL A 102 -2.13 8.39 1.05
C VAL A 102 -1.16 7.29 0.69
N ARG A 103 -0.03 7.20 1.39
CA ARG A 103 0.91 6.08 1.26
C ARG A 103 0.29 4.84 1.85
N LEU A 104 0.40 3.72 1.13
CA LEU A 104 -0.11 2.42 1.55
C LEU A 104 1.01 1.40 1.74
N GLN A 105 0.87 0.60 2.80
CA GLN A 105 1.58 -0.64 3.00
C GLN A 105 0.59 -1.77 3.27
N CYS A 106 0.56 -2.79 2.42
CA CYS A 106 -0.23 -3.98 2.68
C CYS A 106 0.70 -5.16 2.94
N THR A 107 0.42 -5.99 3.95
CA THR A 107 1.25 -7.16 4.27
C THR A 107 0.45 -8.43 4.05
N VAL A 108 1.10 -9.45 3.49
CA VAL A 108 0.64 -10.85 3.52
C VAL A 108 1.68 -11.63 4.31
N GLY A 109 1.30 -12.15 5.47
CA GLY A 109 2.21 -12.87 6.35
C GLY A 109 2.54 -14.29 5.88
N GLU A 110 3.35 -14.97 6.69
CA GLU A 110 3.57 -16.41 6.61
C GLU A 110 2.26 -17.19 6.74
N PRO A 111 2.19 -18.39 6.14
CA PRO A 111 1.05 -19.27 6.34
C PRO A 111 1.10 -19.84 7.77
N ASP A 112 -0.05 -19.88 8.44
CA ASP A 112 -0.19 -20.62 9.68
C ASP A 112 -0.28 -22.14 9.45
N ALA A 113 -0.56 -22.92 10.49
CA ALA A 113 -0.67 -24.38 10.41
C ALA A 113 -1.80 -24.87 9.48
N ALA A 114 -2.81 -24.04 9.23
CA ALA A 114 -3.91 -24.33 8.30
C ALA A 114 -3.64 -23.79 6.88
N GLY A 115 -2.53 -23.09 6.67
CA GLY A 115 -2.20 -22.44 5.40
C GLY A 115 -2.85 -21.06 5.22
N ALA A 116 -3.53 -20.54 6.24
CA ALA A 116 -4.11 -19.20 6.21
C ALA A 116 -3.02 -18.15 6.42
N ARG A 117 -3.16 -17.00 5.74
CA ARG A 117 -2.18 -15.91 5.79
C ARG A 117 -2.85 -14.64 6.28
N ALA A 118 -2.25 -13.99 7.27
CA ALA A 118 -2.74 -12.71 7.76
C ALA A 118 -2.53 -11.62 6.70
N PHE A 119 -3.59 -10.85 6.43
CA PHE A 119 -3.53 -9.65 5.58
C PHE A 119 -3.76 -8.40 6.43
N ARG A 120 -2.97 -7.35 6.22
CA ARG A 120 -3.15 -6.05 6.90
C ARG A 120 -2.92 -4.90 5.94
N VAL A 121 -3.67 -3.81 6.11
CA VAL A 121 -3.49 -2.55 5.38
C VAL A 121 -3.09 -1.45 6.37
N HIS A 122 -2.00 -0.77 6.04
CA HIS A 122 -1.51 0.38 6.78
C HIS A 122 -1.46 1.61 5.87
N ALA A 123 -1.77 2.77 6.41
CA ALA A 123 -1.76 4.01 5.66
C ALA A 123 -1.11 5.17 6.44
N ALA A 124 -0.53 6.12 5.70
CA ALA A 124 0.02 7.38 6.22
C ALA A 124 -0.08 8.50 5.18
N THR A 125 -0.44 9.72 5.59
CA THR A 125 -0.71 10.87 4.70
C THR A 125 0.50 11.78 4.46
N GLY A 126 1.33 12.02 5.48
CA GLY A 126 2.58 12.76 5.39
C GLY A 126 3.78 11.85 5.60
N ASP A 127 4.97 12.28 5.19
CA ASP A 127 6.18 11.45 5.23
C ASP A 127 6.56 11.02 6.65
N ASP A 128 6.41 11.94 7.61
CA ASP A 128 6.71 11.75 9.04
C ASP A 128 5.48 11.33 9.87
N ASP A 129 4.31 11.17 9.23
CA ASP A 129 3.10 10.73 9.92
C ASP A 129 3.22 9.26 10.33
N PRO A 130 2.68 8.87 11.50
CA PRO A 130 2.65 7.48 11.91
C PRO A 130 1.75 6.66 10.99
N TRP A 131 2.12 5.40 10.79
CA TRP A 131 1.28 4.43 10.09
C TRP A 131 0.08 4.04 10.95
N THR A 132 -1.11 4.11 10.38
CA THR A 132 -2.36 3.64 11.00
C THR A 132 -2.80 2.33 10.34
N THR A 133 -3.34 1.40 11.13
CA THR A 133 -3.91 0.15 10.60
C THR A 133 -5.38 0.36 10.31
N HIS A 134 -5.82 -0.06 9.13
CA HIS A 134 -7.18 0.08 8.64
C HIS A 134 -7.84 -1.27 8.45
#